data_AF-A0A7W7GZ79-F1
#
_entry.id   AF-A0A7W7GZ79-F1
#
_cell.length_a   1.000
_cell.length_b   1.000
_cell.length_c   1.000
_cell.angle_alpha   90.00
_cell.angle_beta   90.00
_cell.angle_gamma   90.00
#
_symmetry.space_group_name_H-M   'P 1'
#
loop_
_entity.id
_entity.type
_entity.pdbx_description
1 polymer ?
#
loop_
_entity_poly.entity_id
_entity_poly.type
_entity_poly.pdbx_seq_one_letter_code
_entity_poly.pdbx_strand_id
1 'polypeptide(L)'
;METMLQFLIMVDSENDRAQLMQDLLRSFPEAEAHKAHSCRLRGNWLELLPNEDADRNLATDPADGYLHFAWELNVTPYRSDLDEDHQIVLARDLQRHFLTAGAKAVVGANFEDRL
;
A
#
# COMPACT_ATOMS: atom_id res chain seq x y z
N MET A 1 -23.07 8.18 7.77
CA MET A 1 -22.33 7.01 7.27
C MET A 1 -20.89 7.27 7.65
N GLU A 2 -20.35 6.57 8.65
CA GLU A 2 -18.91 6.60 8.92
C GLU A 2 -18.21 6.03 7.68
N THR A 3 -17.43 6.88 7.02
CA THR A 3 -16.58 6.50 5.89
C THR A 3 -15.55 5.48 6.38
N MET A 4 -15.47 4.32 5.75
CA MET A 4 -14.43 3.34 6.07
C MET A 4 -13.06 3.98 5.80
N LEU A 5 -12.22 4.02 6.83
CA LEU A 5 -10.86 4.54 6.83
C LEU A 5 -9.87 3.58 6.14
N GLN A 6 -10.24 3.08 4.96
CA GLN A 6 -9.42 2.17 4.15
C GLN A 6 -8.71 2.95 3.05
N PHE A 7 -7.53 2.47 2.66
CA PHE A 7 -6.81 3.00 1.50
C PHE A 7 -6.06 1.89 0.76
N LEU A 8 -5.69 2.20 -0.47
CA LEU A 8 -4.93 1.36 -1.38
C LEU A 8 -3.63 2.07 -1.74
N ILE A 9 -2.54 1.32 -1.95
CA ILE A 9 -1.34 1.86 -2.61
C ILE A 9 -1.07 1.02 -3.86
N MET A 10 -1.10 1.67 -5.01
CA MET A 10 -0.66 1.10 -6.28
C MET A 10 0.85 1.14 -6.33
N VAL A 11 1.51 0.00 -6.58
CA VAL A 11 2.97 -0.14 -6.54
C VAL A 11 3.50 -0.76 -7.82
N ASP A 12 4.45 -0.08 -8.47
CA ASP A 12 5.23 -0.60 -9.60
C ASP A 12 6.67 -0.80 -9.16
N SER A 13 7.13 -2.05 -9.21
CA SER A 13 8.44 -2.48 -8.71
C SER A 13 8.97 -3.65 -9.54
N GLU A 14 10.29 -3.71 -9.70
CA GLU A 14 10.97 -4.89 -10.28
C GLU A 14 10.99 -6.08 -9.33
N ASN A 15 10.78 -5.84 -8.03
CA ASN A 15 10.74 -6.89 -7.02
C ASN A 15 9.44 -7.70 -7.11
N ASP A 16 9.56 -9.01 -6.84
CA ASP A 16 8.39 -9.86 -6.68
C ASP A 16 7.69 -9.62 -5.33
N ARG A 17 6.48 -10.16 -5.18
CA ARG A 17 5.68 -10.04 -3.96
C ARG A 17 6.40 -10.52 -2.71
N ALA A 18 7.18 -11.61 -2.80
CA ALA A 18 7.86 -12.16 -1.63
C ALA A 18 8.96 -11.21 -1.14
N GLN A 19 9.73 -10.65 -2.08
CA GLN A 19 10.75 -9.64 -1.79
C GLN A 19 10.12 -8.37 -1.22
N LEU A 20 9.03 -7.86 -1.82
CA LEU A 20 8.30 -6.69 -1.32
C LEU A 20 7.79 -6.90 0.11
N MET A 21 7.20 -8.05 0.41
CA MET A 21 6.73 -8.37 1.77
C MET A 21 7.89 -8.48 2.76
N GLN A 22 9.03 -9.07 2.38
CA GLN A 22 10.20 -9.15 3.23
C GLN A 22 10.79 -7.77 3.54
N ASP A 23 10.85 -6.89 2.54
CA ASP A 23 11.36 -5.52 2.71
C ASP A 23 10.43 -4.67 3.60
N LEU A 24 9.12 -4.86 3.47
CA LEU A 24 8.13 -4.23 4.35
C LEU A 24 8.33 -4.69 5.80
N LEU A 25 8.37 -6.00 6.05
CA LEU A 25 8.57 -6.55 7.41
C LEU A 25 9.90 -6.13 8.03
N ARG A 26 10.95 -5.94 7.21
CA ARG A 26 12.24 -5.43 7.68
C ARG A 26 12.18 -3.94 8.04
N SER A 27 11.41 -3.16 7.28
CA SER A 27 11.29 -1.71 7.46
C SER A 27 10.36 -1.31 8.60
N PHE A 28 9.42 -2.19 8.94
CA PHE A 28 8.48 -2.02 10.05
C PHE A 28 8.62 -3.19 11.03
N PRO A 29 9.59 -3.13 11.97
CA PRO A 29 9.84 -4.24 12.91
C PRO A 29 8.65 -4.59 13.82
N GLU A 30 7.70 -3.65 13.98
CA GLU A 30 6.44 -3.88 14.70
C GLU A 30 5.37 -4.61 13.86
N ALA A 31 5.64 -4.88 12.58
CA ALA A 31 4.73 -5.61 11.72
C ALA A 31 4.71 -7.11 12.06
N GLU A 32 3.51 -7.68 12.12
CA GLU A 32 3.32 -9.11 12.36
C GLU A 32 2.94 -9.81 11.06
N ALA A 33 3.82 -10.68 10.55
CA ALA A 33 3.53 -11.50 9.39
C ALA A 33 2.36 -12.46 9.68
N HIS A 34 1.46 -12.65 8.72
CA HIS A 34 0.32 -13.55 8.90
C HIS A 34 0.13 -14.54 7.74
N LYS A 35 0.14 -14.07 6.50
CA LYS A 35 0.22 -14.93 5.29
C LYS A 35 1.42 -14.48 4.46
N ALA A 36 1.77 -15.26 3.44
CA ALA A 36 2.87 -14.91 2.54
C ALA A 36 2.71 -13.56 1.82
N HIS A 37 1.50 -13.01 1.77
CA HIS A 37 1.15 -11.74 1.14
C HIS A 37 0.47 -10.77 2.10
N SER A 38 0.52 -11.02 3.41
CA SER A 38 -0.20 -10.19 4.38
C SER A 38 0.52 -10.05 5.72
N CYS A 39 0.31 -8.89 6.35
CA CYS A 39 0.78 -8.61 7.70
C CYS A 39 -0.20 -7.71 8.45
N ARG A 40 -0.02 -7.63 9.77
CA ARG A 40 -0.66 -6.61 10.61
C ARG A 40 0.36 -5.53 10.92
N LEU A 41 -0.06 -4.27 10.81
CA LEU A 41 0.78 -3.13 11.12
C LEU A 41 -0.07 -2.01 11.71
N ARG A 42 0.29 -1.56 12.91
CA ARG A 42 -0.32 -0.39 13.59
C ARG A 42 -1.87 -0.42 13.61
N GLY A 43 -2.46 -1.61 13.80
CA GLY A 43 -3.92 -1.78 13.84
C GLY A 43 -4.61 -1.96 12.49
N ASN A 44 -3.84 -2.09 11.41
CA ASN A 44 -4.32 -2.33 10.06
C ASN A 44 -3.88 -3.71 9.56
N TRP A 45 -4.75 -4.31 8.77
CA TRP A 45 -4.48 -5.50 7.99
C TRP A 45 -4.02 -5.06 6.60
N LEU A 46 -2.83 -5.52 6.20
CA LEU A 46 -2.20 -5.18 4.93
C LEU A 46 -2.18 -6.42 4.05
N GLU A 47 -2.62 -6.30 2.80
CA GLU A 47 -2.57 -7.37 1.80
C GLU A 47 -1.95 -6.86 0.50
N LEU A 48 -0.86 -7.51 0.08
CA LEU A 48 -0.18 -7.23 -1.17
C LEU A 48 -0.64 -8.21 -2.25
N LEU A 49 -1.46 -7.72 -3.19
CA LEU A 49 -2.09 -8.50 -4.23
C LEU A 49 -1.53 -8.10 -5.61
N PRO A 50 -1.50 -9.02 -6.60
CA PRO A 50 -1.28 -8.63 -7.99
C PRO A 50 -2.47 -7.79 -8.46
N ASN A 51 -2.20 -6.73 -9.21
CA ASN A 51 -3.23 -5.98 -9.92
C ASN A 51 -3.65 -6.78 -11.17
N GLU A 52 -4.95 -7.04 -11.33
CA GLU A 52 -5.49 -7.78 -12.48
C GLU A 52 -5.39 -6.97 -13.79
N ASP A 53 -5.37 -5.64 -13.68
CA ASP A 53 -5.26 -4.68 -14.79
C ASP A 53 -3.82 -4.26 -15.08
N ALA A 54 -2.83 -4.96 -14.50
CA ALA A 54 -1.42 -4.65 -14.67
C ALA A 54 -0.99 -4.69 -16.15
N ASP A 55 -0.58 -3.54 -16.69
CA ASP A 55 -0.02 -3.41 -18.03
C ASP A 55 1.13 -2.42 -18.04
N ARG A 56 2.34 -2.93 -18.31
CA ARG A 56 3.58 -2.12 -18.30
C ARG A 56 3.58 -1.00 -19.33
N ASN A 57 2.87 -1.15 -20.45
CA ASN A 57 2.81 -0.12 -21.48
C ASN A 57 1.93 1.04 -21.00
N LEU A 58 0.77 0.71 -20.42
CA LEU A 58 -0.18 1.70 -19.89
C LEU A 58 0.35 2.36 -18.60
N ALA A 59 1.17 1.65 -17.82
CA ALA A 59 1.81 2.17 -16.61
C ALA A 59 2.82 3.32 -16.84
N THR A 60 3.08 3.69 -18.10
CA THR A 60 3.92 4.83 -18.44
C THR A 60 3.15 6.15 -18.54
N ASP A 61 1.81 6.11 -18.55
CA ASP A 61 0.98 7.32 -18.56
C ASP A 61 1.15 8.11 -17.25
N PRO A 62 1.51 9.41 -17.31
CA PRO A 62 1.71 10.22 -16.11
C PRO A 62 0.42 10.62 -15.40
N ALA A 63 -0.74 10.55 -16.04
CA ALA A 63 -2.02 10.94 -15.46
C ALA A 63 -2.69 9.79 -14.70
N ASP A 64 -2.78 8.61 -15.33
CA ASP A 64 -3.54 7.47 -14.82
C ASP A 64 -2.80 6.12 -14.92
N GLY A 65 -1.55 6.12 -15.37
CA GLY A 65 -0.76 4.88 -15.50
C GLY A 65 -0.60 4.11 -14.18
N TYR A 66 -0.79 4.77 -13.04
CA TYR A 66 -0.78 4.11 -11.73
C TYR A 66 -1.88 3.04 -11.58
N LEU A 67 -2.98 3.13 -12.33
CA LEU A 67 -4.03 2.10 -12.38
C LEU A 67 -3.54 0.79 -12.97
N HIS A 68 -2.43 0.81 -13.71
CA HIS A 68 -1.83 -0.34 -14.37
C HIS A 68 -0.54 -0.82 -13.71
N PHE A 69 -0.22 -0.32 -12.51
CA PHE A 69 0.92 -0.79 -11.72
C PHE A 69 0.74 -2.25 -11.30
N ALA A 70 1.84 -2.99 -11.16
CA ALA A 70 1.79 -4.44 -11.01
C ALA A 70 1.16 -4.94 -9.70
N TRP A 71 1.17 -4.11 -8.64
CA TRP A 71 0.80 -4.53 -7.30
C TRP A 71 -0.16 -3.56 -6.62
N GLU A 72 -1.01 -4.13 -5.76
CA GLU A 72 -1.98 -3.45 -4.92
C GLU A 72 -1.71 -3.76 -3.45
N LEU A 73 -1.34 -2.74 -2.66
CA LEU A 73 -1.29 -2.87 -1.20
C LEU A 73 -2.59 -2.36 -0.59
N ASN A 74 -3.49 -3.28 -0.27
CA ASN A 74 -4.76 -3.00 0.38
C ASN A 74 -4.54 -2.83 1.88
N VAL A 75 -5.03 -1.72 2.47
CA VAL A 75 -4.88 -1.41 3.90
C VAL A 75 -6.25 -1.23 4.54
N THR A 76 -6.58 -2.15 5.45
CA THR A 76 -7.88 -2.18 6.13
C THR A 76 -7.73 -2.10 7.64
N PRO A 77 -8.31 -1.09 8.32
CA PRO A 77 -8.35 -1.05 9.78
C PRO A 77 -9.12 -2.26 10.34
N TYR A 78 -8.53 -2.97 11.30
CA TYR A 78 -9.26 -3.98 12.11
C TYR A 78 -9.47 -3.52 13.55
N ARG A 79 -8.78 -2.45 13.97
CA ARG A 79 -9.02 -1.75 15.23
C ARG A 79 -10.00 -0.61 15.02
N SER A 80 -10.92 -0.45 15.97
CA SER A 80 -11.97 0.58 15.91
C SER A 80 -11.57 1.94 16.48
N ASP A 81 -10.36 2.06 17.05
CA ASP A 81 -9.84 3.29 17.65
C ASP A 81 -8.88 4.04 16.72
N LEU A 82 -8.80 3.64 15.44
CA LEU A 82 -8.02 4.33 14.43
C LEU A 82 -8.85 5.44 13.78
N ASP A 83 -8.33 6.66 13.82
CA ASP A 83 -8.88 7.81 13.11
C ASP A 83 -8.15 8.08 11.79
N GLU A 84 -8.58 9.12 11.08
CA GLU A 84 -8.03 9.52 9.78
C GLU A 84 -6.56 9.91 9.85
N ASP A 85 -6.12 10.59 10.91
CA ASP A 85 -4.72 11.03 11.04
C ASP A 85 -3.79 9.80 11.19
N HIS A 86 -4.24 8.76 11.89
CA HIS A 86 -3.52 7.49 11.95
C HIS A 86 -3.36 6.85 10.55
N GLN A 87 -4.40 6.89 9.72
CA GLN A 87 -4.34 6.36 8.35
C GLN A 87 -3.44 7.17 7.44
N ILE A 88 -3.51 8.50 7.51
CA ILE A 88 -2.66 9.40 6.70
C ILE A 88 -1.18 9.17 7.04
N VAL A 89 -0.83 9.05 8.33
CA VAL A 89 0.54 8.76 8.75
C VAL A 89 1.00 7.41 8.21
N LEU A 90 0.16 6.37 8.34
CA LEU A 90 0.51 5.04 7.83
C LEU A 90 0.67 5.03 6.30
N ALA A 91 -0.24 5.66 5.56
CA ALA A 91 -0.20 5.75 4.11
C ALA A 91 1.10 6.43 3.63
N ARG A 92 1.48 7.56 4.26
CA ARG A 92 2.72 8.28 3.96
C ARG A 92 3.97 7.44 4.27
N ASP A 93 3.98 6.74 5.40
CA ASP A 93 5.11 5.89 5.77
C ASP A 93 5.28 4.72 4.80
N LEU A 94 4.19 4.06 4.42
CA LEU A 94 4.20 2.97 3.44
C LEU A 94 4.60 3.45 2.04
N GLN A 95 4.06 4.59 1.60
CA GLN A 95 4.47 5.19 0.32
C GLN A 95 5.97 5.51 0.31
N ARG A 96 6.46 6.18 1.38
CA ARG A 96 7.89 6.51 1.51
C ARG A 96 8.75 5.25 1.51
N HIS A 97 8.32 4.18 2.16
CA HIS A 97 9.02 2.90 2.14
C HIS A 97 9.24 2.40 0.71
N PHE A 98 8.18 2.32 -0.11
CA PHE A 98 8.29 1.87 -1.51
C PHE A 98 9.16 2.80 -2.36
N LEU A 99 8.98 4.13 -2.22
CA LEU A 99 9.79 5.11 -2.94
C LEU A 99 11.28 4.99 -2.60
N THR A 100 11.61 4.76 -1.33
CA THR A 100 13.00 4.58 -0.87
C THR A 100 13.60 3.27 -1.38
N ALA A 101 12.77 2.25 -1.59
CA ALA A 101 13.14 0.98 -2.21
C ALA A 101 13.26 1.06 -3.74
N GLY A 102 13.07 2.23 -4.35
CA GLY A 102 13.18 2.44 -5.80
C GLY A 102 11.93 2.06 -6.60
N ALA A 103 10.82 1.74 -5.93
CA ALA A 103 9.53 1.51 -6.58
C ALA A 103 8.79 2.82 -6.84
N LYS A 104 7.80 2.80 -7.74
CA LYS A 104 6.77 3.84 -7.81
C LYS A 104 5.62 3.44 -6.88
N ALA A 105 5.06 4.41 -6.16
CA ALA A 105 3.95 4.17 -5.25
C ALA A 105 2.97 5.35 -5.25
N VAL A 106 1.71 5.07 -5.57
CA VAL A 106 0.61 6.06 -5.57
C VAL A 106 -0.44 5.60 -4.58
N VAL A 107 -0.80 6.46 -3.64
CA VAL A 107 -1.85 6.18 -2.67
C VAL A 107 -3.20 6.49 -3.31
N GLY A 108 -4.06 5.48 -3.44
CA GLY A 108 -5.47 5.65 -3.75
C GLY A 108 -6.28 5.66 -2.46
N ALA A 109 -6.90 6.79 -2.13
CA ALA A 109 -7.64 6.95 -0.88
C ALA A 109 -8.82 7.90 -1.06
N ASN A 110 -9.91 7.66 -0.31
CA ASN A 110 -11.01 8.62 -0.23
C ASN A 110 -10.62 9.97 0.43
N PHE A 111 -9.37 10.12 0.89
CA PHE A 111 -8.76 11.32 1.46
C PHE A 111 -7.52 11.78 0.67
N GLU A 112 -7.46 11.45 -0.64
CA GLU A 112 -6.39 11.85 -1.57
C GLU A 112 -6.01 13.34 -1.47
N ASP A 113 -6.99 14.23 -1.26
CA ASP A 113 -6.76 15.68 -1.12
C ASP A 113 -5.88 16.09 0.08
N ARG A 114 -5.65 15.20 1.05
CA ARG A 114 -4.90 15.48 2.30
C ARG A 114 -3.52 14.80 2.37
N LEU A 115 -3.18 13.94 1.40
CA LEU A 115 -1.93 13.20 1.35
C LEU A 115 -0.79 14.03 0.76
#